data_AF-A0A1R4GHK4-F1
#
_entry.id   AF-A0A1R4GHK4-F1
#
_cell.length_a   1.000
_cell.length_b   1.000
_cell.length_c   1.000
_cell.angle_alpha   90.00
_cell.angle_beta   90.00
_cell.angle_gamma   90.00
#
_symmetry.space_group_name_H-M   'P 1'
#
loop_
_entity.id
_entity.type
_entity.pdbx_description
1 polymer ?
#
loop_
_entity_poly.entity_id
_entity_poly.type
_entity_poly.pdbx_seq_one_letter_code
_entity_poly.pdbx_strand_id
1 'polypeptide(L)'
;MFSMSSHLRLLPLRKPLPGRMLIMSALMSSVALSGCSSSNSETPGVETASIEQMKEDILGVLTPEASVESEIEQPAEPVKQFKPNVSQQFIGETESQLRLAKAFQEVPYSLDALPEKAQQVNSAQWTPDAILDENLIIKIQGLLNYNHHSVGAVDGRFGENVIKALQVFQERNGLEADGQMTPETWAKLTEDETVTSQPILVNYDLTKEDVTLISHPKGQQFTSVLEAVAEKFHMSQGLLLRLNPETPFEEGSTILVYNPYQPNEQEVHRVVAVKAKNLLYAYNDKDELVASYPTTMGSVYKPSPEGEYKVLSRIKDPTYNKDFSNENSVLPPGPNNPVGRVWIGINKPSYGIHGSPNPETISRQNSSGCVRLTNWDALGLYGTIEEGAKVEFL
;
A
#
# COMPACT_ATOMS: atom_id res chain seq x y z
N MET A 1 -11.83 51.10 -65.13
CA MET A 1 -10.73 50.92 -66.10
C MET A 1 -10.52 49.43 -66.31
N PHE A 2 -10.62 49.01 -67.58
CA PHE A 2 -10.04 47.85 -68.28
C PHE A 2 -9.17 46.85 -67.48
N SER A 3 -9.05 45.55 -67.77
CA SER A 3 -9.58 44.62 -68.79
C SER A 3 -8.86 43.26 -68.60
N MET A 4 -9.54 42.17 -68.97
CA MET A 4 -9.09 40.89 -69.60
C MET A 4 -7.57 40.54 -69.65
N SER A 5 -7.09 39.29 -69.66
CA SER A 5 -7.62 38.03 -70.17
C SER A 5 -6.68 36.85 -69.82
N SER A 6 -7.29 35.67 -69.76
CA SER A 6 -6.82 34.29 -69.94
C SER A 6 -5.50 34.04 -70.70
N HIS A 7 -4.79 32.94 -70.38
CA HIS A 7 -4.29 31.97 -71.37
C HIS A 7 -4.08 30.58 -70.74
N LEU A 8 -4.72 29.59 -71.36
CA LEU A 8 -4.69 28.15 -71.09
C LEU A 8 -3.59 27.51 -71.98
N ARG A 9 -2.80 26.55 -71.49
CA ARG A 9 -2.12 25.55 -72.33
C ARG A 9 -2.02 24.19 -71.65
N LEU A 10 -2.19 23.16 -72.48
CA LEU A 10 -2.49 21.76 -72.20
C LEU A 10 -1.28 20.87 -71.83
N LEU A 11 -1.57 19.88 -70.96
CA LEU A 11 -1.06 18.49 -70.76
C LEU A 11 -0.05 17.88 -71.77
N PRO A 12 0.84 16.95 -71.33
CA PRO A 12 0.44 15.54 -71.20
C PRO A 12 1.01 14.71 -70.03
N LEU A 13 0.29 13.61 -69.78
CA LEU A 13 0.54 12.46 -68.88
C LEU A 13 1.91 11.77 -69.10
N ARG A 14 2.52 11.22 -68.03
CA ARG A 14 3.11 9.85 -68.02
C ARG A 14 3.55 9.33 -66.63
N LYS A 15 2.91 8.21 -66.28
CA LYS A 15 3.34 6.97 -65.57
C LYS A 15 3.71 6.96 -64.06
N PRO A 16 3.27 5.91 -63.32
CA PRO A 16 3.52 5.67 -61.89
C PRO A 16 4.66 4.65 -61.64
N LEU A 17 5.03 4.47 -60.36
CA LEU A 17 5.51 3.25 -59.63
C LEU A 17 6.53 3.63 -58.52
N PRO A 18 6.90 2.75 -57.56
CA PRO A 18 6.08 2.11 -56.51
C PRO A 18 6.75 2.24 -55.12
N GLY A 19 6.12 1.73 -54.04
CA GLY A 19 6.84 1.45 -52.78
C GLY A 19 6.06 1.77 -51.51
N ARG A 20 5.04 0.97 -51.21
CA ARG A 20 4.47 0.88 -49.86
C ARG A 20 5.44 0.08 -48.99
N MET A 21 6.14 0.76 -48.08
CA MET A 21 6.86 0.11 -46.99
C MET A 21 5.84 -0.18 -45.88
N LEU A 22 5.60 -1.47 -45.62
CA LEU A 22 4.89 -1.92 -44.43
C LEU A 22 5.72 -1.49 -43.20
N ILE A 23 5.15 -0.65 -42.35
CA ILE A 23 5.61 -0.50 -40.97
C ILE A 23 4.75 -1.47 -40.16
N MET A 24 5.38 -2.54 -39.66
CA MET A 24 4.82 -3.40 -38.63
C MET A 24 4.50 -2.54 -37.41
N SER A 25 3.21 -2.40 -37.11
CA SER A 25 2.73 -1.87 -35.84
C SER A 25 2.94 -2.95 -34.78
N ALA A 26 3.94 -2.79 -33.93
CA ALA A 26 4.07 -3.58 -32.71
C ALA A 26 2.95 -3.13 -31.75
N LEU A 27 2.02 -4.03 -31.43
CA LEU A 27 1.04 -3.83 -30.37
C LEU A 27 1.78 -3.83 -29.02
N MET A 28 1.83 -2.66 -28.37
CA MET A 28 2.13 -2.55 -26.94
C MET A 28 0.87 -2.95 -26.17
N SER A 29 0.85 -4.16 -25.63
CA SER A 29 -0.21 -4.58 -24.71
C SER A 29 0.15 -4.10 -23.30
N SER A 30 -0.66 -3.18 -22.78
CA SER A 30 -0.60 -2.70 -21.40
C SER A 30 -1.58 -3.50 -20.55
N VAL A 31 -1.11 -4.11 -19.46
CA VAL A 31 -2.01 -4.72 -18.47
C VAL A 31 -2.69 -3.58 -17.72
N ALA A 32 -4.00 -3.46 -17.91
CA ALA A 32 -4.85 -2.43 -17.32
C ALA A 32 -5.78 -3.07 -16.28
N LEU A 33 -5.72 -2.61 -15.03
CA LEU A 33 -6.57 -3.14 -13.94
C LEU A 33 -7.96 -2.48 -13.92
N SER A 34 -9.00 -3.31 -13.89
CA SER A 34 -10.42 -2.94 -13.74
C SER A 34 -10.79 -2.57 -12.33
N GLY A 35 -10.99 -1.26 -12.11
CA GLY A 35 -11.72 -0.74 -10.97
C GLY A 35 -13.22 -0.89 -11.14
N CYS A 36 -13.93 -1.13 -10.03
CA CYS A 36 -15.37 -1.33 -9.96
C CYS A 36 -16.17 -0.29 -10.77
N SER A 37 -16.52 -0.66 -11.99
CA SER A 37 -17.48 0.01 -12.85
C SER A 37 -18.80 -0.77 -12.83
N SER A 38 -19.90 -0.05 -12.75
CA SER A 38 -21.25 -0.55 -12.53
C SER A 38 -21.80 -1.36 -13.70
N SER A 39 -21.99 -2.67 -13.49
CA SER A 39 -23.05 -3.43 -14.15
C SER A 39 -23.42 -4.67 -13.32
N ASN A 40 -24.60 -4.64 -12.70
CA ASN A 40 -25.22 -5.82 -12.11
C ASN A 40 -25.83 -6.67 -13.22
N SER A 41 -25.32 -7.87 -13.42
CA SER A 41 -26.11 -8.97 -14.00
C SER A 41 -25.66 -10.27 -13.35
N GLU A 42 -26.54 -10.85 -12.55
CA GLU A 42 -26.39 -12.17 -11.96
C GLU A 42 -26.46 -13.24 -13.06
N THR A 43 -25.48 -14.14 -13.10
CA THR A 43 -25.63 -15.48 -13.69
C THR A 43 -24.86 -16.50 -12.86
N PRO A 44 -25.35 -17.75 -12.75
CA PRO A 44 -24.86 -18.72 -11.77
C PRO A 44 -23.72 -19.59 -12.30
N GLY A 45 -22.79 -19.92 -11.39
CA GLY A 45 -21.91 -21.10 -11.32
C GLY A 45 -21.25 -21.60 -12.61
N VAL A 46 -19.91 -21.53 -12.68
CA VAL A 46 -19.14 -22.25 -13.69
C VAL A 46 -17.96 -23.00 -13.07
N GLU A 47 -17.82 -24.22 -13.56
CA GLU A 47 -16.93 -25.32 -13.22
C GLU A 47 -15.44 -24.98 -13.26
N THR A 48 -14.66 -25.86 -12.61
CA THR A 48 -13.19 -25.88 -12.46
C THR A 48 -12.38 -25.73 -13.76
N ALA A 49 -13.02 -25.80 -14.93
CA ALA A 49 -12.40 -25.48 -16.22
C ALA A 49 -12.16 -23.97 -16.45
N SER A 50 -12.72 -23.08 -15.61
CA SER A 50 -12.58 -21.63 -15.77
C SER A 50 -11.30 -21.04 -15.14
N ILE A 51 -10.59 -21.77 -14.27
CA ILE A 51 -9.43 -21.21 -13.55
C ILE A 51 -8.22 -21.07 -14.48
N GLU A 52 -7.97 -22.06 -15.35
CA GLU A 52 -6.88 -21.97 -16.32
C GLU A 52 -7.19 -20.98 -17.46
N GLN A 53 -8.46 -20.86 -17.88
CA GLN A 53 -8.88 -19.83 -18.83
C GLN A 53 -8.80 -18.41 -18.24
N MET A 54 -9.14 -18.23 -16.95
CA MET A 54 -8.94 -16.95 -16.24
C MET A 54 -7.47 -16.64 -16.01
N LYS A 55 -6.63 -17.66 -15.75
CA LYS A 55 -5.17 -17.50 -15.69
C LYS A 55 -4.64 -17.05 -17.04
N GLU A 56 -5.05 -17.65 -18.16
CA GLU A 56 -4.64 -17.26 -19.52
C GLU A 56 -5.14 -15.85 -19.91
N ASP A 57 -6.35 -15.44 -19.52
CA ASP A 57 -6.81 -14.05 -19.73
C ASP A 57 -6.02 -13.02 -18.88
N ILE A 58 -5.33 -13.47 -17.82
CA ILE A 58 -4.42 -12.67 -16.98
C ILE A 58 -2.94 -12.82 -17.41
N LEU A 59 -2.52 -13.98 -17.93
CA LEU A 59 -1.15 -14.32 -18.33
C LEU A 59 -0.86 -14.16 -19.83
N GLY A 60 -1.88 -13.95 -20.67
CA GLY A 60 -1.77 -13.83 -22.13
C GLY A 60 -1.01 -12.59 -22.65
N VAL A 61 -0.30 -11.88 -21.77
CA VAL A 61 0.55 -10.73 -22.08
C VAL A 61 1.89 -10.83 -21.33
N LEU A 62 2.57 -11.97 -21.41
CA LEU A 62 3.95 -12.11 -20.93
C LEU A 62 4.81 -12.77 -22.02
N THR A 63 5.57 -11.98 -22.76
CA THR A 63 6.76 -12.49 -23.46
C THR A 63 7.92 -12.49 -22.48
N PRO A 64 8.55 -13.64 -22.16
CA PRO A 64 9.82 -13.62 -21.46
C PRO A 64 10.91 -13.25 -22.48
N GLU A 65 11.43 -12.02 -22.43
CA GLU A 65 12.83 -11.83 -22.80
C GLU A 65 13.67 -12.40 -21.66
N ALA A 66 13.82 -13.73 -21.67
CA ALA A 66 14.86 -14.40 -20.91
C ALA A 66 16.20 -14.05 -21.56
N SER A 67 16.87 -13.02 -21.04
CA SER A 67 18.31 -12.90 -21.13
C SER A 67 18.90 -14.09 -20.36
N VAL A 68 19.37 -15.09 -21.09
CA VAL A 68 20.21 -16.17 -20.56
C VAL A 68 21.53 -15.52 -20.15
N GLU A 69 21.63 -15.10 -18.89
CA GLU A 69 22.93 -14.86 -18.27
C GLU A 69 23.52 -16.24 -17.94
N SER A 70 24.67 -16.53 -18.54
CA SER A 70 25.47 -17.70 -18.20
C SER A 70 25.84 -17.67 -16.73
N GLU A 71 25.54 -18.75 -16.01
CA GLU A 71 26.02 -19.02 -14.65
C GLU A 71 27.54 -18.95 -14.61
N ILE A 72 28.06 -17.78 -14.21
CA ILE A 72 29.35 -17.66 -13.57
C ILE A 72 29.04 -17.76 -12.07
N GLU A 73 29.61 -18.76 -11.42
CA GLU A 73 29.53 -18.99 -9.98
C GLU A 73 29.84 -17.68 -9.23
N GLN A 74 28.77 -16.99 -8.79
CA GLN A 74 28.90 -15.75 -8.04
C GLN A 74 29.42 -16.11 -6.65
N PRO A 75 30.43 -15.40 -6.13
CA PRO A 75 30.86 -15.60 -4.75
C PRO A 75 29.68 -15.37 -3.82
N ALA A 76 29.50 -16.26 -2.85
CA ALA A 76 28.39 -16.21 -1.89
C ALA A 76 28.22 -14.77 -1.36
N GLU A 77 27.02 -14.20 -1.56
CA GLU A 77 26.72 -12.88 -1.02
C GLU A 77 26.93 -12.89 0.50
N PRO A 78 27.53 -11.85 1.09
CA PRO A 78 27.70 -11.77 2.53
C PRO A 78 26.33 -11.83 3.23
N VAL A 79 26.22 -12.66 4.26
CA VAL A 79 25.01 -12.78 5.10
C VAL A 79 24.57 -11.40 5.56
N LYS A 80 23.35 -11.00 5.22
CA LYS A 80 22.78 -9.70 5.63
C LYS A 80 22.59 -9.68 7.15
N GLN A 81 23.04 -8.61 7.79
CA GLN A 81 22.88 -8.38 9.23
C GLN A 81 22.02 -7.14 9.49
N PHE A 82 21.26 -7.17 10.59
CA PHE A 82 20.53 -5.98 11.05
C PHE A 82 21.50 -4.83 11.31
N LYS A 83 21.15 -3.66 10.80
CA LYS A 83 21.87 -2.42 11.06
C LYS A 83 21.15 -1.71 12.22
N PRO A 84 21.88 -1.19 13.21
CA PRO A 84 21.24 -0.36 14.24
C PRO A 84 20.61 0.88 13.59
N ASN A 85 19.52 1.35 14.17
CA ASN A 85 18.82 2.57 13.78
C ASN A 85 18.32 2.58 12.31
N VAL A 86 17.85 1.44 11.82
CA VAL A 86 17.20 1.30 10.52
C VAL A 86 15.84 0.64 10.70
N SER A 87 14.79 1.29 10.19
CA SER A 87 13.44 0.74 10.13
C SER A 87 13.22 -0.01 8.82
N GLN A 88 12.23 -0.92 8.79
CA GLN A 88 11.81 -1.63 7.56
C GLN A 88 12.96 -2.42 6.90
N GLN A 89 13.76 -3.10 7.73
CA GLN A 89 14.88 -3.91 7.29
C GLN A 89 14.52 -5.41 7.28
N PHE A 90 14.65 -6.07 6.13
CA PHE A 90 14.33 -7.48 5.96
C PHE A 90 15.60 -8.25 5.53
N ILE A 91 16.11 -9.12 6.41
CA ILE A 91 17.35 -9.87 6.18
C ILE A 91 17.15 -11.36 5.90
N GLY A 92 15.91 -11.86 6.06
CA GLY A 92 15.62 -13.27 5.85
C GLY A 92 15.43 -13.66 4.38
N GLU A 93 15.39 -14.96 4.15
CA GLU A 93 15.44 -15.57 2.80
C GLU A 93 14.10 -16.22 2.38
N THR A 94 13.07 -16.15 3.22
CA THR A 94 11.74 -16.64 2.84
C THR A 94 11.17 -15.82 1.68
N GLU A 95 10.31 -16.41 0.85
CA GLU A 95 9.72 -15.69 -0.28
C GLU A 95 8.97 -14.43 0.18
N SER A 96 8.26 -14.50 1.31
CA SER A 96 7.56 -13.37 1.92
C SER A 96 8.52 -12.26 2.35
N GLN A 97 9.62 -12.58 3.02
CA GLN A 97 10.64 -11.61 3.40
C GLN A 97 11.33 -10.97 2.19
N LEU A 98 11.60 -11.75 1.12
CA LEU A 98 12.14 -11.21 -0.13
C LEU A 98 11.15 -10.26 -0.81
N ARG A 99 9.83 -10.54 -0.76
CA ARG A 99 8.80 -9.63 -1.26
C ARG A 99 8.70 -8.37 -0.40
N LEU A 100 8.77 -8.48 0.93
CA LEU A 100 8.80 -7.33 1.84
C LEU A 100 10.02 -6.43 1.59
N ALA A 101 11.21 -7.03 1.43
CA ALA A 101 12.45 -6.32 1.08
C ALA A 101 12.35 -5.55 -0.24
N LYS A 102 11.56 -6.07 -1.20
CA LYS A 102 11.28 -5.37 -2.47
C LYS A 102 10.15 -4.34 -2.31
N ALA A 103 9.20 -4.55 -1.40
CA ALA A 103 8.03 -3.71 -1.20
C ALA A 103 8.40 -2.39 -0.50
N PHE A 104 9.24 -2.47 0.53
CA PHE A 104 9.63 -1.37 1.40
C PHE A 104 11.07 -0.92 1.16
N GLN A 105 11.38 0.29 1.62
CA GLN A 105 12.74 0.83 1.61
C GLN A 105 13.27 0.83 3.03
N GLU A 106 14.54 0.45 3.23
CA GLU A 106 15.23 0.64 4.51
C GLU A 106 15.23 2.14 4.87
N VAL A 107 14.77 2.49 6.07
CA VAL A 107 14.69 3.88 6.52
C VAL A 107 15.68 4.11 7.66
N PRO A 108 16.88 4.68 7.40
CA PRO A 108 17.80 5.04 8.46
C PRO A 108 17.24 6.19 9.28
N TYR A 109 17.46 6.17 10.59
CA TYR A 109 17.06 7.24 11.50
C TYR A 109 18.15 7.53 12.53
N SER A 110 18.00 8.64 13.26
CA SER A 110 18.90 9.03 14.34
C SER A 110 18.16 9.19 15.67
N LEU A 111 18.86 8.83 16.74
CA LEU A 111 18.46 9.09 18.13
C LEU A 111 19.31 10.19 18.77
N ASP A 112 20.22 10.79 18.00
CA ASP A 112 21.07 11.86 18.47
C ASP A 112 20.24 13.13 18.65
N ALA A 113 20.44 13.81 19.80
CA ALA A 113 19.80 15.08 20.11
C ALA A 113 18.26 15.09 19.90
N LEU A 114 17.57 14.00 20.30
CA LEU A 114 16.12 13.92 20.22
C LEU A 114 15.46 15.12 20.96
N PRO A 115 14.50 15.83 20.33
CA PRO A 115 13.75 16.89 20.99
C PRO A 115 13.01 16.37 22.24
N GLU A 116 12.71 17.27 23.19
CA GLU A 116 12.02 16.92 24.44
C GLU A 116 10.73 16.11 24.19
N LYS A 117 9.93 16.52 23.20
CA LYS A 117 8.70 15.80 22.82
C LYS A 117 8.96 14.34 22.43
N ALA A 118 10.03 14.07 21.68
CA ALA A 118 10.39 12.71 21.29
C ALA A 118 10.79 11.86 22.50
N GLN A 119 11.57 12.45 23.42
CA GLN A 119 11.95 11.79 24.66
C GLN A 119 10.72 11.46 25.52
N GLN A 120 9.78 12.40 25.65
CA GLN A 120 8.52 12.20 26.37
C GLN A 120 7.66 11.10 25.75
N VAL A 121 7.50 11.08 24.43
CA VAL A 121 6.75 10.00 23.74
C VAL A 121 7.43 8.65 23.89
N ASN A 122 8.74 8.58 23.67
CA ASN A 122 9.48 7.31 23.71
C ASN A 122 9.46 6.68 25.10
N SER A 123 9.51 7.50 26.15
CA SER A 123 9.47 7.08 27.56
C SER A 123 8.08 7.02 28.17
N ALA A 124 7.03 7.43 27.46
CA ALA A 124 5.67 7.46 27.98
C ALA A 124 5.23 6.07 28.44
N GLN A 125 4.57 6.03 29.60
CA GLN A 125 4.02 4.84 30.21
C GLN A 125 2.56 5.09 30.56
N TRP A 126 1.70 4.12 30.27
CA TRP A 126 0.32 4.18 30.70
C TRP A 126 0.20 3.71 32.17
N THR A 127 -0.70 4.36 32.92
CA THR A 127 -1.15 3.94 34.25
C THR A 127 -2.66 4.14 34.34
N PRO A 128 -3.37 3.50 35.30
CA PRO A 128 -4.83 3.66 35.44
C PRO A 128 -5.30 5.12 35.59
N ASP A 129 -4.46 5.97 36.22
CA ASP A 129 -4.76 7.39 36.43
C ASP A 129 -4.14 8.30 35.35
N ALA A 130 -3.49 7.72 34.32
CA ALA A 130 -2.85 8.49 33.27
C ALA A 130 -3.88 9.25 32.43
N ILE A 131 -3.59 10.51 32.18
CA ILE A 131 -4.31 11.29 31.17
C ILE A 131 -3.83 10.81 29.81
N LEU A 132 -4.76 10.45 28.92
CA LEU A 132 -4.47 10.15 27.52
C LEU A 132 -4.15 11.44 26.75
N ASP A 133 -2.99 12.03 27.04
CA ASP A 133 -2.46 13.15 26.27
C ASP A 133 -1.89 12.69 24.91
N GLU A 134 -1.55 13.65 24.06
CA GLU A 134 -1.05 13.36 22.72
C GLU A 134 0.22 12.50 22.74
N ASN A 135 1.10 12.67 23.73
CA ASN A 135 2.34 11.92 23.79
C ASN A 135 2.08 10.43 24.08
N LEU A 136 1.24 10.16 25.08
CA LEU A 136 0.84 8.80 25.43
C LEU A 136 0.02 8.15 24.32
N ILE A 137 -0.84 8.90 23.63
CA ILE A 137 -1.59 8.40 22.47
C ILE A 137 -0.65 7.99 21.33
N ILE A 138 0.35 8.80 20.99
CA ILE A 138 1.34 8.43 19.94
C ILE A 138 2.08 7.16 20.35
N LYS A 139 2.47 7.02 21.62
CA LYS A 139 3.10 5.80 22.14
C LYS A 139 2.19 4.58 21.99
N ILE A 140 0.92 4.69 22.35
CA ILE A 140 -0.07 3.60 22.21
C ILE A 140 -0.27 3.23 20.73
N GLN A 141 -0.45 4.21 19.84
CA GLN A 141 -0.57 3.99 18.40
C GLN A 141 0.64 3.25 17.83
N GLY A 142 1.85 3.66 18.22
CA GLY A 142 3.09 3.02 17.80
C GLY A 142 3.22 1.59 18.28
N LEU A 143 2.95 1.33 19.57
CA LEU A 143 3.02 -0.03 20.12
C LEU A 143 1.98 -0.97 19.49
N LEU A 144 0.77 -0.49 19.19
CA LEU A 144 -0.24 -1.29 18.48
C LEU A 144 0.24 -1.67 17.08
N ASN A 145 0.79 -0.72 16.34
CA ASN A 145 1.38 -0.97 15.02
C ASN A 145 2.54 -1.98 15.10
N TYR A 146 3.42 -1.87 16.09
CA TYR A 146 4.57 -2.78 16.26
C TYR A 146 4.12 -4.19 16.66
N ASN A 147 2.97 -4.32 17.31
CA ASN A 147 2.29 -5.60 17.57
C ASN A 147 1.41 -6.06 16.39
N HIS A 148 1.55 -5.44 15.21
CA HIS A 148 0.85 -5.74 13.96
C HIS A 148 -0.67 -5.54 13.98
N HIS A 149 -1.16 -4.68 14.88
CA HIS A 149 -2.53 -4.21 14.91
C HIS A 149 -2.55 -2.76 14.44
N SER A 150 -2.66 -2.57 13.12
CA SER A 150 -2.56 -1.26 12.49
C SER A 150 -3.62 -0.30 13.02
N VAL A 151 -3.22 0.95 13.30
CA VAL A 151 -4.13 2.07 13.58
C VAL A 151 -4.42 2.90 12.32
N GLY A 152 -3.89 2.49 11.17
CA GLY A 152 -3.82 3.31 9.97
C GLY A 152 -2.75 4.39 10.14
N ALA A 153 -3.09 5.65 9.83
CA ALA A 153 -2.15 6.76 9.97
C ALA A 153 -1.97 7.13 11.45
N VAL A 154 -0.73 7.18 11.94
CA VAL A 154 -0.41 7.72 13.26
C VAL A 154 -0.71 9.22 13.25
N ASP A 155 -1.66 9.64 14.09
CA ASP A 155 -2.16 11.02 14.12
C ASP A 155 -2.15 11.66 15.53
N GLY A 156 -1.76 10.90 16.55
CA GLY A 156 -1.75 11.35 17.94
C GLY A 156 -3.16 11.61 18.50
N ARG A 157 -4.20 11.00 17.91
CA ARG A 157 -5.58 11.10 18.38
C ARG A 157 -6.12 9.72 18.75
N PHE A 158 -6.78 9.64 19.91
CA PHE A 158 -7.43 8.41 20.36
C PHE A 158 -8.80 8.27 19.67
N GLY A 159 -8.78 7.84 18.41
CA GLY A 159 -9.97 7.69 17.57
C GLY A 159 -10.43 6.25 17.39
N GLU A 160 -11.45 6.05 16.54
CA GLU A 160 -12.06 4.74 16.27
C GLU A 160 -11.06 3.66 15.84
N ASN A 161 -10.06 4.00 15.03
CA ASN A 161 -9.05 3.01 14.60
C ASN A 161 -8.17 2.54 15.75
N VAL A 162 -7.88 3.40 16.73
CA VAL A 162 -7.14 3.01 17.95
C VAL A 162 -8.00 2.05 18.77
N ILE A 163 -9.28 2.37 18.96
CA ILE A 163 -10.23 1.50 19.68
C ILE A 163 -10.34 0.14 18.99
N LYS A 164 -10.51 0.10 17.67
CA LYS A 164 -10.55 -1.14 16.88
C LYS A 164 -9.27 -1.96 17.05
N ALA A 165 -8.11 -1.33 16.91
CA ALA A 165 -6.83 -2.01 17.07
C ALA A 165 -6.66 -2.57 18.49
N LEU A 166 -7.07 -1.84 19.53
CA LEU A 166 -7.09 -2.31 20.90
C LEU A 166 -8.02 -3.51 21.09
N GLN A 167 -9.25 -3.45 20.58
CA GLN A 167 -10.20 -4.57 20.67
C GLN A 167 -9.64 -5.84 20.05
N VAL A 168 -9.03 -5.74 18.86
CA VAL A 168 -8.43 -6.89 18.19
C VAL A 168 -7.19 -7.40 18.95
N PHE A 169 -6.34 -6.50 19.45
CA PHE A 169 -5.19 -6.87 20.27
C PHE A 169 -5.61 -7.58 21.56
N GLN A 170 -6.63 -7.06 22.25
CA GLN A 170 -7.20 -7.65 23.45
C GLN A 170 -7.77 -9.03 23.16
N GLU A 171 -8.59 -9.18 22.12
CA GLU A 171 -9.18 -10.45 21.70
C GLU A 171 -8.10 -11.50 21.42
N ARG A 172 -7.06 -11.13 20.66
CA ARG A 172 -5.91 -12.00 20.35
C ARG A 172 -5.18 -12.47 21.61
N ASN A 173 -5.11 -11.62 22.63
CA ASN A 173 -4.41 -11.92 23.87
C ASN A 173 -5.32 -12.51 24.96
N GLY A 174 -6.57 -12.88 24.63
CA GLY A 174 -7.51 -13.48 25.58
C GLY A 174 -8.00 -12.50 26.66
N LEU A 175 -7.96 -11.20 26.37
CA LEU A 175 -8.46 -10.13 27.24
C LEU A 175 -9.88 -9.74 26.84
N GLU A 176 -10.56 -8.99 27.71
CA GLU A 176 -11.85 -8.37 27.37
C GLU A 176 -11.65 -7.33 26.26
N ALA A 177 -12.28 -7.55 25.10
CA ALA A 177 -12.13 -6.72 23.91
C ALA A 177 -13.03 -5.48 23.95
N ASP A 178 -12.85 -4.63 24.96
CA ASP A 178 -13.65 -3.41 25.18
C ASP A 178 -13.06 -2.16 24.50
N GLY A 179 -11.81 -2.23 24.04
CA GLY A 179 -11.09 -1.14 23.41
C GLY A 179 -10.58 -0.07 24.37
N GLN A 180 -10.63 -0.34 25.68
CA GLN A 180 -10.07 0.53 26.71
C GLN A 180 -8.65 0.09 27.06
N MET A 181 -7.79 1.06 27.42
CA MET A 181 -6.50 0.70 28.00
C MET A 181 -6.70 0.26 29.45
N THR A 182 -6.27 -0.96 29.78
CA THR A 182 -6.28 -1.53 31.13
C THR A 182 -4.86 -1.92 31.55
N PRO A 183 -4.60 -2.18 32.84
CA PRO A 183 -3.30 -2.70 33.28
C PRO A 183 -2.87 -3.97 32.53
N GLU A 184 -3.80 -4.89 32.30
CA GLU A 184 -3.57 -6.15 31.59
C GLU A 184 -3.27 -5.90 30.11
N THR A 185 -4.01 -4.97 29.49
CA THR A 185 -3.79 -4.58 28.09
C THR A 185 -2.42 -3.93 27.93
N TRP A 186 -2.03 -3.00 28.81
CA TRP A 186 -0.72 -2.35 28.77
C TRP A 186 0.42 -3.35 29.02
N ALA A 187 0.27 -4.24 29.99
CA ALA A 187 1.26 -5.28 30.29
C ALA A 187 1.48 -6.19 29.07
N LYS A 188 0.42 -6.60 28.37
CA LYS A 188 0.55 -7.39 27.14
C LYS A 188 1.15 -6.59 25.99
N LEU A 189 0.75 -5.34 25.82
CA LEU A 189 1.25 -4.47 24.75
C LEU A 189 2.76 -4.18 24.90
N THR A 190 3.28 -4.33 26.11
CA THR A 190 4.68 -4.08 26.48
C THR A 190 5.44 -5.32 26.94
N GLU A 191 4.91 -6.52 26.67
CA GLU A 191 5.52 -7.79 27.10
C GLU A 191 6.80 -8.12 26.32
N ASP A 192 6.86 -7.76 25.04
CA ASP A 192 7.99 -8.05 24.16
C ASP A 192 9.03 -6.91 24.19
N GLU A 193 10.20 -7.19 24.78
CA GLU A 193 11.32 -6.24 24.86
C GLU A 193 11.84 -5.82 23.47
N THR A 194 11.74 -6.68 22.46
CA THR A 194 12.17 -6.37 21.09
C THR A 194 11.30 -5.29 20.45
N VAL A 195 10.02 -5.25 20.83
CA VAL A 195 9.05 -4.21 20.45
C VAL A 195 9.26 -2.95 21.29
N THR A 196 9.32 -3.07 22.62
CA THR A 196 9.33 -1.88 23.50
C THR A 196 10.65 -1.12 23.49
N SER A 197 11.75 -1.77 23.09
CA SER A 197 13.05 -1.14 22.90
C SER A 197 13.11 -0.26 21.64
N GLN A 198 12.17 -0.41 20.72
CA GLN A 198 12.11 0.43 19.52
C GLN A 198 11.62 1.84 19.86
N PRO A 199 12.32 2.90 19.39
CA PRO A 199 11.88 4.27 19.57
C PRO A 199 10.64 4.53 18.71
N ILE A 200 9.65 5.24 19.26
CA ILE A 200 8.41 5.60 18.55
C ILE A 200 8.62 6.83 17.67
N LEU A 201 9.28 7.86 18.21
CA LEU A 201 9.67 9.06 17.47
C LEU A 201 11.18 9.13 17.34
N VAL A 202 11.63 9.45 16.14
CA VAL A 202 13.05 9.47 15.73
C VAL A 202 13.35 10.67 14.87
N ASN A 203 14.61 11.11 14.85
CA ASN A 203 15.07 12.12 13.91
C ASN A 203 15.35 11.48 12.54
N TYR A 204 15.02 12.20 11.48
CA TYR A 204 15.28 11.80 10.10
C TYR A 204 15.77 13.00 9.29
N ASP A 205 16.86 12.81 8.54
CA ASP A 205 17.39 13.82 7.64
C ASP A 205 16.76 13.67 6.26
N LEU A 206 16.03 14.70 5.80
CA LEU A 206 15.40 14.69 4.49
C LEU A 206 16.45 14.59 3.39
N THR A 207 16.30 13.58 2.54
CA THR A 207 17.20 13.37 1.40
C THR A 207 16.71 14.14 0.18
N LYS A 208 17.58 14.24 -0.83
CA LYS A 208 17.19 14.74 -2.15
C LYS A 208 16.03 13.96 -2.76
N GLU A 209 16.00 12.64 -2.57
CA GLU A 209 14.93 11.80 -3.10
C GLU A 209 13.60 12.23 -2.47
N ASP A 210 13.54 12.33 -1.14
CA ASP A 210 12.32 12.68 -0.40
C ASP A 210 11.67 13.99 -0.90
N VAL A 211 12.48 14.98 -1.32
CA VAL A 211 11.97 16.28 -1.79
C VAL A 211 11.76 16.38 -3.30
N THR A 212 12.24 15.40 -4.09
CA THR A 212 12.12 15.39 -5.56
C THR A 212 11.04 14.44 -6.08
N LEU A 213 10.42 13.61 -5.22
CA LEU A 213 9.31 12.70 -5.56
C LEU A 213 8.10 13.39 -6.20
N ILE A 214 8.01 14.72 -6.14
CA ILE A 214 6.92 15.55 -6.69
C ILE A 214 7.04 15.83 -8.22
N SER A 215 8.17 15.51 -8.88
CA SER A 215 8.48 16.04 -10.21
C SER A 215 8.27 15.08 -11.39
N HIS A 216 7.10 14.44 -11.52
CA HIS A 216 6.74 13.75 -12.77
C HIS A 216 5.52 14.39 -13.44
N PRO A 217 5.66 14.99 -14.65
CA PRO A 217 4.56 15.65 -15.35
C PRO A 217 3.47 14.69 -15.87
N LYS A 218 3.62 13.39 -15.65
CA LYS A 218 2.60 12.35 -15.90
C LYS A 218 2.72 11.29 -14.81
N GLY A 219 1.77 11.25 -13.87
CA GLY A 219 1.89 10.38 -12.71
C GLY A 219 0.77 10.60 -11.70
N GLN A 220 0.35 9.53 -11.02
CA GLN A 220 -0.41 9.63 -9.78
C GLN A 220 0.58 9.68 -8.60
N GLN A 221 1.52 10.62 -8.66
CA GLN A 221 2.58 10.83 -7.66
C GLN A 221 2.07 11.71 -6.52
N PHE A 222 2.87 11.80 -5.45
CA PHE A 222 2.59 12.72 -4.34
C PHE A 222 2.45 14.16 -4.85
N THR A 223 1.51 14.89 -4.25
CA THR A 223 1.21 16.29 -4.56
C THR A 223 2.07 17.28 -3.77
N SER A 224 2.75 16.80 -2.72
CA SER A 224 3.67 17.60 -1.91
C SER A 224 4.75 16.74 -1.24
N VAL A 225 5.86 17.38 -0.83
CA VAL A 225 6.89 16.75 0.02
C VAL A 225 6.28 16.28 1.35
N LEU A 226 5.40 17.09 1.93
CA LEU A 226 4.72 16.78 3.19
C LEU A 226 3.94 15.46 3.10
N GLU A 227 3.19 15.27 2.02
CA GLU A 227 2.45 14.04 1.75
C GLU A 227 3.39 12.84 1.55
N ALA A 228 4.47 13.01 0.77
CA ALA A 228 5.44 11.94 0.53
C ALA A 228 6.13 11.47 1.82
N VAL A 229 6.52 12.41 2.68
CA VAL A 229 7.16 12.13 3.97
C VAL A 229 6.15 11.50 4.94
N ALA A 230 4.93 12.04 5.02
CA ALA A 230 3.87 11.48 5.86
C ALA A 230 3.56 10.02 5.50
N GLU A 231 3.48 9.72 4.19
CA GLU A 231 3.32 8.36 3.67
C GLU A 231 4.48 7.45 4.07
N LYS A 232 5.73 7.89 3.86
CA LYS A 232 6.94 7.12 4.16
C LYS A 232 7.02 6.73 5.64
N PHE A 233 6.55 7.61 6.52
CA PHE A 233 6.54 7.41 7.97
C PHE A 233 5.17 7.04 8.52
N HIS A 234 4.24 6.54 7.70
CA HIS A 234 2.95 5.96 8.13
C HIS A 234 2.14 6.86 9.10
N MET A 235 2.22 8.17 8.90
CA MET A 235 1.67 9.16 9.82
C MET A 235 0.83 10.20 9.07
N SER A 236 -0.03 10.90 9.80
CA SER A 236 -0.79 11.99 9.18
C SER A 236 0.09 13.22 8.92
N GLN A 237 -0.18 13.94 7.83
CA GLN A 237 0.42 15.24 7.53
C GLN A 237 0.22 16.22 8.69
N GLY A 238 -0.96 16.18 9.34
CA GLY A 238 -1.27 17.02 10.49
C GLY A 238 -0.44 16.70 11.74
N LEU A 239 -0.06 15.45 11.97
CA LEU A 239 0.91 15.11 13.03
C LEU A 239 2.31 15.53 12.62
N LEU A 240 2.70 15.29 11.37
CA LEU A 240 4.02 15.63 10.86
C LEU A 240 4.33 17.14 11.01
N LEU A 241 3.37 18.00 10.67
CA LEU A 241 3.48 19.45 10.90
C LEU A 241 3.55 19.82 12.39
N ARG A 242 2.76 19.18 13.25
CA ARG A 242 2.79 19.46 14.71
C ARG A 242 4.09 19.02 15.39
N LEU A 243 4.76 17.99 14.86
CA LEU A 243 6.07 17.59 15.34
C LEU A 243 7.18 18.52 14.83
N ASN A 244 6.95 19.24 13.73
CA ASN A 244 7.93 20.06 13.03
C ASN A 244 7.40 21.48 12.69
N PRO A 245 6.92 22.26 13.66
CA PRO A 245 6.22 23.53 13.39
C PRO A 245 7.11 24.59 12.73
N GLU A 246 8.41 24.56 13.03
CA GLU A 246 9.39 25.57 12.59
C GLU A 246 10.42 25.01 11.59
N THR A 247 10.30 23.73 11.21
CA THR A 247 11.29 23.06 10.35
C THR A 247 10.82 23.09 8.90
N PRO A 248 11.63 23.60 7.95
CA PRO A 248 11.31 23.50 6.54
C PRO A 248 11.40 22.04 6.05
N PHE A 249 10.56 21.68 5.08
CA PHE A 249 10.60 20.35 4.45
C PHE A 249 11.45 20.41 3.17
N GLU A 250 12.75 20.63 3.34
CA GLU A 250 13.74 20.72 2.27
C GLU A 250 14.93 19.78 2.49
N GLU A 251 15.67 19.47 1.42
CA GLU A 251 16.84 18.57 1.48
C GLU A 251 17.83 19.03 2.56
N GLY A 252 18.26 18.08 3.40
CA GLY A 252 19.18 18.32 4.51
C GLY A 252 18.52 18.76 5.81
N SER A 253 17.20 19.00 5.83
CA SER A 253 16.49 19.31 7.08
C SER A 253 16.33 18.06 7.93
N THR A 254 16.66 18.15 9.21
CA THR A 254 16.35 17.12 10.21
C THR A 254 14.94 17.33 10.75
N ILE A 255 14.07 16.34 10.58
CA ILE A 255 12.68 16.35 11.04
C ILE A 255 12.44 15.24 12.07
N LEU A 256 11.48 15.48 12.96
CA LEU A 256 10.97 14.50 13.90
C LEU A 256 9.80 13.72 13.28
N VAL A 257 9.92 12.40 13.20
CA VAL A 257 8.96 11.52 12.51
C VAL A 257 8.61 10.31 13.36
N TYR A 258 7.47 9.67 13.06
CA TYR A 258 7.14 8.35 13.59
C TYR A 258 8.04 7.29 12.95
N ASN A 259 8.57 6.37 13.75
CA ASN A 259 9.31 5.21 13.28
C ASN A 259 8.33 4.08 12.93
N PRO A 260 8.21 3.65 11.66
CA PRO A 260 7.27 2.60 11.27
C PRO A 260 7.62 1.20 11.80
N TYR A 261 8.89 0.98 12.15
CA TYR A 261 9.47 -0.32 12.47
C TYR A 261 9.23 -1.35 11.36
N GLN A 262 8.84 -2.59 11.71
CA GLN A 262 8.63 -3.71 10.79
C GLN A 262 7.13 -4.01 10.65
N PRO A 263 6.64 -4.32 9.44
CA PRO A 263 5.32 -4.92 9.25
C PRO A 263 5.32 -6.38 9.77
N ASN A 264 4.15 -7.04 9.73
CA ASN A 264 4.09 -8.48 9.91
C ASN A 264 4.97 -9.18 8.86
N GLU A 265 5.77 -10.16 9.31
CA GLU A 265 6.61 -10.99 8.45
C GLU A 265 6.08 -12.42 8.28
N GLN A 266 5.04 -12.82 9.03
CA GLN A 266 4.46 -14.16 8.90
C GLN A 266 3.61 -14.28 7.64
N GLU A 267 3.70 -15.42 6.96
CA GLU A 267 2.89 -15.73 5.79
C GLU A 267 1.39 -15.72 6.13
N VAL A 268 0.59 -15.15 5.23
CA VAL A 268 -0.86 -15.00 5.40
C VAL A 268 -1.56 -15.91 4.39
N HIS A 269 -2.30 -16.89 4.90
CA HIS A 269 -3.05 -17.87 4.11
C HIS A 269 -4.57 -17.60 4.11
N ARG A 270 -5.04 -16.73 5.01
CA ARG A 270 -6.45 -16.34 5.07
C ARG A 270 -6.61 -14.90 5.53
N VAL A 271 -7.51 -14.19 4.88
CA VAL A 271 -7.95 -12.86 5.33
C VAL A 271 -9.47 -12.81 5.46
N VAL A 272 -9.96 -12.09 6.47
CA VAL A 272 -11.38 -11.89 6.73
C VAL A 272 -11.67 -10.40 6.78
N ALA A 273 -12.45 -9.90 5.82
CA ALA A 273 -12.89 -8.52 5.74
C ALA A 273 -14.27 -8.40 6.40
N VAL A 274 -14.32 -7.78 7.58
CA VAL A 274 -15.56 -7.62 8.36
C VAL A 274 -16.11 -6.21 8.15
N LYS A 275 -17.14 -6.10 7.31
CA LYS A 275 -17.71 -4.81 6.89
C LYS A 275 -18.29 -4.03 8.07
N ALA A 276 -18.99 -4.70 8.98
CA ALA A 276 -19.58 -4.07 10.15
C ALA A 276 -18.54 -3.43 11.09
N LYS A 277 -17.31 -3.94 11.09
CA LYS A 277 -16.20 -3.42 11.91
C LYS A 277 -15.26 -2.51 11.12
N ASN A 278 -15.34 -2.48 9.79
CA ASN A 278 -14.33 -1.85 8.92
C ASN A 278 -12.91 -2.34 9.26
N LEU A 279 -12.75 -3.65 9.39
CA LEU A 279 -11.48 -4.31 9.70
C LEU A 279 -11.19 -5.45 8.72
N LEU A 280 -9.91 -5.61 8.38
CA LEU A 280 -9.36 -6.77 7.70
C LEU A 280 -8.46 -7.53 8.68
N TYR A 281 -8.78 -8.79 8.95
CA TYR A 281 -7.99 -9.69 9.79
C TYR A 281 -7.15 -10.60 8.90
N ALA A 282 -5.90 -10.85 9.26
CA ALA A 282 -4.98 -11.71 8.52
C ALA A 282 -4.48 -12.86 9.39
N TYR A 283 -4.58 -14.07 8.86
CA TYR A 283 -4.28 -15.32 9.56
C TYR A 283 -3.24 -16.14 8.81
N ASN A 284 -2.37 -16.81 9.56
CA ASN A 284 -1.39 -17.76 9.01
C ASN A 284 -2.03 -19.11 8.66
N ASP A 285 -1.20 -20.08 8.27
CA ASP A 285 -1.60 -21.45 7.91
C ASP A 285 -2.21 -22.26 9.07
N LYS A 286 -1.99 -21.81 10.32
CA LYS A 286 -2.55 -22.40 11.56
C LYS A 286 -3.80 -21.69 12.06
N ASP A 287 -4.37 -20.78 11.26
CA ASP A 287 -5.51 -19.94 11.65
C ASP A 287 -5.24 -19.02 12.85
N GLU A 288 -3.98 -18.71 13.14
CA GLU A 288 -3.60 -17.73 14.15
C GLU A 288 -3.65 -16.33 13.57
N LEU A 289 -4.25 -15.37 14.29
CA LEU A 289 -4.28 -13.98 13.88
C LEU A 289 -2.86 -13.40 13.95
N VAL A 290 -2.30 -12.99 12.80
CA VAL A 290 -0.94 -12.43 12.71
C VAL A 290 -0.93 -10.92 12.49
N ALA A 291 -1.99 -10.37 11.89
CA ALA A 291 -2.14 -8.92 11.72
C ALA A 291 -3.61 -8.50 11.58
N SER A 292 -3.89 -7.23 11.84
CA SER A 292 -5.18 -6.62 11.56
C SER A 292 -5.04 -5.20 11.04
N TYR A 293 -5.89 -4.82 10.08
CA TYR A 293 -5.83 -3.54 9.39
C TYR A 293 -7.18 -2.83 9.40
N PRO A 294 -7.24 -1.52 9.70
CA PRO A 294 -8.43 -0.73 9.47
C PRO A 294 -8.66 -0.63 7.96
N THR A 295 -9.92 -0.65 7.56
CA THR A 295 -10.28 -0.60 6.14
C THR A 295 -11.42 0.38 5.87
N THR A 296 -11.54 0.77 4.61
CA THR A 296 -12.75 1.38 4.05
C THR A 296 -13.36 0.40 3.06
N MET A 297 -14.55 -0.13 3.38
CA MET A 297 -15.27 -1.11 2.56
C MET A 297 -16.44 -0.49 1.78
N GLY A 298 -17.03 -1.29 0.89
CA GLY A 298 -18.07 -0.84 -0.04
C GLY A 298 -19.29 -0.27 0.67
N SER A 299 -19.76 0.89 0.20
CA SER A 299 -21.00 1.51 0.69
C SER A 299 -22.23 0.59 0.53
N VAL A 300 -23.35 0.95 1.16
CA VAL A 300 -24.65 0.28 0.90
C VAL A 300 -25.04 0.33 -0.59
N TYR A 301 -24.65 1.40 -1.29
CA TYR A 301 -24.96 1.59 -2.72
C TYR A 301 -24.00 0.86 -3.67
N LYS A 302 -22.85 0.41 -3.17
CA LYS A 302 -21.84 -0.38 -3.89
C LYS A 302 -21.20 -1.36 -2.91
N PRO A 303 -21.94 -2.41 -2.50
CA PRO A 303 -21.48 -3.30 -1.45
C PRO A 303 -20.28 -4.11 -1.91
N SER A 304 -19.40 -4.41 -0.96
CA SER A 304 -18.42 -5.49 -1.12
C SER A 304 -19.15 -6.82 -1.41
N PRO A 305 -18.50 -7.76 -2.10
CA PRO A 305 -19.03 -9.11 -2.26
C PRO A 305 -19.28 -9.75 -0.89
N GLU A 306 -20.19 -10.73 -0.83
CA GLU A 306 -20.33 -11.62 0.32
C GLU A 306 -19.76 -13.00 -0.04
N GLY A 307 -19.33 -13.75 0.99
CA GLY A 307 -18.87 -15.13 0.85
C GLY A 307 -17.36 -15.29 0.74
N GLU A 308 -16.95 -16.45 0.22
CA GLU A 308 -15.56 -16.90 0.19
C GLU A 308 -14.95 -16.83 -1.20
N TYR A 309 -13.71 -16.37 -1.27
CA TYR A 309 -12.93 -16.15 -2.47
C TYR A 309 -11.48 -16.60 -2.24
N LYS A 310 -10.67 -16.52 -3.29
CA LYS A 310 -9.23 -16.80 -3.25
C LYS A 310 -8.45 -15.67 -3.90
N VAL A 311 -7.26 -15.39 -3.38
CA VAL A 311 -6.28 -14.51 -4.03
C VAL A 311 -5.85 -15.14 -5.36
N LEU A 312 -5.99 -14.39 -6.45
CA LEU A 312 -5.53 -14.78 -7.78
C LEU A 312 -4.23 -14.10 -8.18
N SER A 313 -4.04 -12.84 -7.77
CA SER A 313 -2.89 -12.05 -8.20
C SER A 313 -2.54 -10.98 -7.18
N ARG A 314 -1.27 -10.58 -7.20
CA ARG A 314 -0.70 -9.53 -6.35
C ARG A 314 0.15 -8.63 -7.23
N ILE A 315 -0.18 -7.35 -7.32
CA ILE A 315 0.50 -6.39 -8.18
C ILE A 315 0.93 -5.20 -7.32
N LYS A 316 2.24 -4.99 -7.23
CA LYS A 316 2.84 -3.78 -6.66
C LYS A 316 2.93 -2.72 -7.74
N ASP A 317 2.65 -1.47 -7.37
CA ASP A 317 2.69 -0.30 -8.26
C ASP A 317 1.86 -0.50 -9.54
N PRO A 318 0.54 -0.78 -9.42
CA PRO A 318 -0.34 -1.03 -10.55
C PRO A 318 -0.58 0.21 -11.42
N THR A 319 -0.69 0.01 -12.74
CA THR A 319 -1.46 0.92 -13.61
C THR A 319 -2.94 0.82 -13.28
N TYR A 320 -3.73 1.84 -13.59
CA TYR A 320 -5.18 1.82 -13.36
C TYR A 320 -5.94 2.32 -14.56
N ASN A 321 -6.96 1.58 -15.01
CA ASN A 321 -7.82 2.03 -16.09
C ASN A 321 -9.27 2.12 -15.60
N LYS A 322 -9.86 3.31 -15.74
CA LYS A 322 -11.27 3.55 -15.39
C LYS A 322 -12.21 3.17 -16.55
N ASP A 323 -11.73 3.21 -17.79
CA ASP A 323 -12.50 2.96 -19.00
C ASP A 323 -11.73 2.01 -19.94
N PHE A 324 -12.06 0.73 -19.87
CA PHE A 324 -11.49 -0.32 -20.70
C PHE A 324 -11.70 -0.13 -22.20
N SER A 325 -12.70 0.67 -22.60
CA SER A 325 -12.93 0.98 -24.00
C SER A 325 -12.00 2.06 -24.55
N ASN A 326 -11.23 2.72 -23.68
CA ASN A 326 -10.32 3.80 -24.03
C ASN A 326 -8.93 3.61 -23.40
N GLU A 327 -8.01 3.03 -24.17
CA GLU A 327 -6.61 2.82 -23.75
C GLU A 327 -5.87 4.11 -23.36
N ASN A 328 -6.33 5.28 -23.83
CA ASN A 328 -5.74 6.56 -23.43
C ASN A 328 -6.13 6.99 -22.01
N SER A 329 -6.99 6.24 -21.32
CA SER A 329 -7.42 6.51 -19.94
C SER A 329 -6.65 5.73 -18.88
N VAL A 330 -5.62 4.98 -19.28
CA VAL A 330 -4.70 4.28 -18.37
C VAL A 330 -3.88 5.29 -17.58
N LEU A 331 -4.09 5.28 -16.26
CA LEU A 331 -3.31 6.03 -15.29
C LEU A 331 -2.03 5.24 -14.94
N PRO A 332 -0.87 5.91 -14.91
CA PRO A 332 0.38 5.28 -14.51
C PRO A 332 0.38 4.90 -13.02
N PRO A 333 1.32 4.05 -12.59
CA PRO A 333 1.54 3.75 -11.18
C PRO A 333 1.87 4.98 -10.35
N GLY A 334 1.59 4.89 -9.05
CA GLY A 334 1.97 5.88 -8.06
C GLY A 334 1.15 5.79 -6.78
N PRO A 335 1.60 6.43 -5.68
CA PRO A 335 0.91 6.43 -4.39
C PRO A 335 -0.52 6.97 -4.45
N ASN A 336 -0.77 7.95 -5.32
CA ASN A 336 -2.08 8.58 -5.52
C ASN A 336 -2.93 7.90 -6.58
N ASN A 337 -2.54 6.71 -7.02
CA ASN A 337 -3.33 5.92 -7.94
C ASN A 337 -4.68 5.55 -7.27
N PRO A 338 -5.81 5.50 -7.99
CA PRO A 338 -7.10 5.11 -7.40
C PRO A 338 -7.10 3.79 -6.63
N VAL A 339 -6.20 2.86 -6.96
CA VAL A 339 -6.00 1.61 -6.21
C VAL A 339 -4.74 1.62 -5.32
N GLY A 340 -4.07 2.77 -5.20
CA GLY A 340 -2.88 2.98 -4.40
C GLY A 340 -1.66 2.21 -4.92
N ARG A 341 -0.76 1.85 -3.99
CA ARG A 341 0.51 1.18 -4.28
C ARG A 341 0.39 -0.32 -4.54
N VAL A 342 -0.76 -0.92 -4.27
CA VAL A 342 -0.94 -2.38 -4.29
C VAL A 342 -2.34 -2.73 -4.76
N TRP A 343 -2.44 -3.74 -5.60
CA TRP A 343 -3.67 -4.45 -5.94
C TRP A 343 -3.52 -5.95 -5.66
N ILE A 344 -4.38 -6.50 -4.80
CA ILE A 344 -4.52 -7.94 -4.54
C ILE A 344 -5.86 -8.37 -5.12
N GLY A 345 -5.81 -8.99 -6.29
CA GLY A 345 -7.00 -9.45 -7.01
C GLY A 345 -7.52 -10.77 -6.45
N ILE A 346 -8.85 -10.90 -6.36
CA ILE A 346 -9.50 -12.16 -5.97
C ILE A 346 -10.17 -12.83 -7.17
N ASN A 347 -10.61 -14.07 -7.01
CA ASN A 347 -11.36 -14.84 -8.03
C ASN A 347 -12.80 -14.35 -8.21
N LYS A 348 -12.98 -13.02 -8.19
CA LYS A 348 -14.17 -12.30 -8.58
C LYS A 348 -13.75 -11.10 -9.42
N PRO A 349 -14.13 -11.02 -10.70
CA PRO A 349 -13.72 -9.94 -11.60
C PRO A 349 -13.97 -8.55 -11.01
N SER A 350 -12.98 -7.65 -11.13
CA SER A 350 -13.02 -6.26 -10.64
C SER A 350 -13.08 -6.06 -9.12
N TYR A 351 -12.89 -7.11 -8.30
CA TYR A 351 -12.81 -7.00 -6.84
C TYR A 351 -11.43 -7.38 -6.33
N GLY A 352 -11.03 -6.74 -5.23
CA GLY A 352 -9.74 -6.98 -4.60
C GLY A 352 -9.56 -6.21 -3.30
N ILE A 353 -8.41 -6.42 -2.69
CA ILE A 353 -7.87 -5.66 -1.57
C ILE A 353 -6.79 -4.75 -2.14
N HIS A 354 -6.83 -3.47 -1.83
CA HIS A 354 -5.90 -2.53 -2.45
C HIS A 354 -5.55 -1.34 -1.54
N GLY A 355 -4.53 -0.58 -1.95
CA GLY A 355 -4.12 0.64 -1.27
C GLY A 355 -5.12 1.79 -1.44
N SER A 356 -4.69 3.01 -1.16
CA SER A 356 -5.57 4.19 -1.25
C SER A 356 -4.79 5.40 -1.72
N PRO A 357 -5.37 6.24 -2.61
CA PRO A 357 -4.78 7.54 -2.94
C PRO A 357 -4.90 8.56 -1.80
N ASN A 358 -5.63 8.22 -0.73
CA ASN A 358 -5.74 9.05 0.47
C ASN A 358 -5.69 8.13 1.70
N PRO A 359 -4.51 7.66 2.14
CA PRO A 359 -4.39 6.72 3.26
C PRO A 359 -4.92 7.26 4.59
N GLU A 360 -4.81 8.56 4.86
CA GLU A 360 -5.32 9.17 6.10
C GLU A 360 -6.85 9.14 6.26
N THR A 361 -7.59 8.80 5.20
CA THR A 361 -9.07 8.74 5.22
C THR A 361 -9.61 7.32 5.38
N ILE A 362 -8.75 6.32 5.58
CA ILE A 362 -9.16 4.95 5.85
C ILE A 362 -10.03 4.88 7.11
N SER A 363 -11.14 4.14 7.00
CA SER A 363 -12.26 4.08 7.94
C SER A 363 -13.05 5.39 8.17
N ARG A 364 -12.76 6.47 7.44
CA ARG A 364 -13.47 7.77 7.53
C ARG A 364 -14.35 8.07 6.31
N GLN A 365 -14.36 7.18 5.32
CA GLN A 365 -15.10 7.32 4.06
C GLN A 365 -15.70 5.96 3.65
N ASN A 366 -16.58 5.96 2.65
CA ASN A 366 -17.10 4.73 2.03
C ASN A 366 -16.38 4.42 0.70
N SER A 367 -16.23 3.14 0.36
CA SER A 367 -15.63 2.67 -0.90
C SER A 367 -16.69 2.36 -1.98
N SER A 368 -16.24 2.14 -3.23
CA SER A 368 -17.07 1.66 -4.35
C SER A 368 -17.13 0.12 -4.48
N GLY A 369 -16.83 -0.64 -3.41
CA GLY A 369 -16.99 -2.10 -3.36
C GLY A 369 -15.75 -2.85 -2.84
N CYS A 370 -14.55 -2.39 -3.17
CA CYS A 370 -13.31 -3.03 -2.73
C CYS A 370 -12.93 -2.73 -1.27
N VAL A 371 -12.00 -3.54 -0.73
CA VAL A 371 -11.36 -3.34 0.57
C VAL A 371 -10.18 -2.39 0.38
N ARG A 372 -10.30 -1.16 0.90
CA ARG A 372 -9.21 -0.16 0.85
C ARG A 372 -8.42 -0.20 2.14
N LEU A 373 -7.10 -0.22 2.03
CA LEU A 373 -6.16 -0.08 3.14
C LEU A 373 -5.33 1.19 2.94
N THR A 374 -4.56 1.57 3.95
CA THR A 374 -3.45 2.49 3.73
C THR A 374 -2.44 1.82 2.79
N ASN A 375 -1.66 2.61 2.06
CA ASN A 375 -0.71 2.02 1.11
C ASN A 375 0.36 1.16 1.79
N TRP A 376 0.82 1.56 2.98
CA TRP A 376 1.79 0.77 3.76
C TRP A 376 1.20 -0.53 4.32
N ASP A 377 -0.05 -0.52 4.79
CA ASP A 377 -0.71 -1.77 5.24
C ASP A 377 -0.92 -2.71 4.05
N ALA A 378 -1.31 -2.16 2.89
CA ALA A 378 -1.44 -2.94 1.66
C ALA A 378 -0.09 -3.51 1.18
N LEU A 379 1.01 -2.76 1.32
CA LEU A 379 2.37 -3.24 1.01
C LEU A 379 2.82 -4.36 1.97
N GLY A 380 2.53 -4.23 3.27
CA GLY A 380 2.79 -5.27 4.26
C GLY A 380 2.02 -6.56 3.96
N LEU A 381 0.73 -6.42 3.63
CA LEU A 381 -0.09 -7.56 3.23
C LEU A 381 0.38 -8.15 1.89
N TYR A 382 0.74 -7.33 0.90
CA TYR A 382 1.30 -7.78 -0.37
C TYR A 382 2.56 -8.65 -0.18
N GLY A 383 3.43 -8.28 0.76
CA GLY A 383 4.63 -9.04 1.07
C GLY A 383 4.34 -10.43 1.63
N THR A 384 3.27 -10.57 2.42
CA THR A 384 3.01 -11.76 3.23
C THR A 384 1.86 -12.64 2.78
N ILE A 385 0.86 -12.10 2.07
CA ILE A 385 -0.30 -12.87 1.61
C ILE A 385 0.08 -13.81 0.48
N GLU A 386 -0.27 -15.09 0.59
CA GLU A 386 0.04 -16.08 -0.42
C GLU A 386 -0.96 -16.11 -1.59
N GLU A 387 -0.49 -16.54 -2.76
CA GLU A 387 -1.38 -16.86 -3.86
C GLU A 387 -2.28 -18.03 -3.48
N GLY A 388 -3.57 -17.94 -3.83
CA GLY A 388 -4.57 -18.93 -3.40
C GLY A 388 -5.03 -18.77 -1.95
N ALA A 389 -4.50 -17.81 -1.17
CA ALA A 389 -4.98 -17.50 0.17
C ALA A 389 -6.50 -17.24 0.17
N LYS A 390 -7.19 -17.73 1.21
CA LYS A 390 -8.64 -17.60 1.35
C LYS A 390 -9.00 -16.14 1.70
N VAL A 391 -10.03 -15.61 1.06
CA VAL A 391 -10.56 -14.26 1.33
C VAL A 391 -12.02 -14.38 1.69
N GLU A 392 -12.39 -13.99 2.90
CA GLU A 392 -13.78 -14.01 3.38
C GLU A 392 -14.31 -12.59 3.53
N PHE A 393 -15.54 -12.36 3.10
CA PHE A 393 -16.27 -11.12 3.34
C PHE A 393 -17.47 -11.39 4.24
N LEU A 394 -17.48 -10.72 5.40
CA LEU A 394 -18.49 -10.85 6.45
C LEU A 394 -19.22 -9.53 6.74
#